data_AF-A0A0D2SEL5-F1
#
_entry.id   AF-A0A0D2SEL5-F1
#
_cell.length_a   1.000
_cell.length_b   1.000
_cell.length_c   1.000
_cell.angle_alpha   90.00
_cell.angle_beta   90.00
_cell.angle_gamma   90.00
#
_symmetry.space_group_name_H-M   'P 1'
#
loop_
_entity.id
_entity.type
_entity.pdbx_description
1 polymer ?
#
loop_
_entity_poly.entity_id
_entity_poly.type
_entity_poly.pdbx_seq_one_letter_code
_entity_poly.pdbx_strand_id
1 'polypeptide(L)'
;MAAQITPPPSSSSSSLAFSSEFNVWKPMRCCFFKWVSQVCPRIRPTNHFRIKSSNGHPLNAVSMQGGMDGSPLAKGINPEEQEEFFIDILDKEEALSTLSITVVGASGDLAKKKIFPALFALYYEDCLPKNFIVFGYARTKLTDEELRNIISTTLTCRIDKRENCKDKMEQFLKRCFYHSGEYNSEENFAELDSKLKKKEAGKLSNRLFYLSIPPNIFVDVVRCASMMASSANGWTRVIVEKPFGRDSESSAELTRCLKKYLTEDQIFRIDHYLGKELVENLSVLRFSNLIFEPLWSRNYIRNVQFIFSEDFGTEGRGGYFDNYGIIRDIMQNHLLQILALFAMETPVSLDAEDIRNEKVKVLRSMKPLELEDVIIGQYKGHNKGGRAYPGYTDDSTVPKNSITPTFAAAALFINNARWDGVPFLMKAGKALHRKR
;
A
#
# COMPACT_ATOMS: atom_id res chain seq x y z
N MET A 1 -55.18 -51.85 -14.54
CA MET A 1 -56.57 -51.39 -14.29
C MET A 1 -56.59 -50.69 -12.95
N ALA A 2 -57.01 -49.43 -12.94
CA ALA A 2 -57.17 -48.64 -11.72
C ALA A 2 -58.48 -49.00 -11.00
N ALA A 3 -58.42 -49.03 -9.68
CA ALA A 3 -59.52 -49.01 -8.71
C ALA A 3 -58.85 -48.86 -7.33
N GLN A 4 -59.27 -48.10 -6.33
CA GLN A 4 -60.39 -47.22 -5.97
C GLN A 4 -59.82 -46.38 -4.76
N ILE A 5 -60.37 -45.28 -4.23
CA ILE A 5 -61.66 -45.11 -3.53
C ILE A 5 -61.88 -43.58 -3.29
N THR A 6 -63.17 -43.25 -3.23
CA THR A 6 -64.05 -42.05 -3.21
C THR A 6 -64.00 -41.04 -2.02
N PRO A 7 -64.78 -39.92 -2.03
CA PRO A 7 -64.44 -38.58 -1.49
C PRO A 7 -65.29 -38.05 -0.26
N PRO A 8 -65.66 -36.75 -0.13
CA PRO A 8 -65.23 -35.77 0.90
C PRO A 8 -66.33 -35.44 1.97
N PRO A 9 -66.15 -34.44 2.87
CA PRO A 9 -66.63 -33.07 2.57
C PRO A 9 -65.85 -31.91 3.24
N SER A 10 -66.17 -30.70 2.78
CA SER A 10 -65.73 -29.36 3.19
C SER A 10 -66.34 -28.85 4.52
N SER A 11 -65.59 -28.04 5.29
CA SER A 11 -65.85 -26.59 5.45
C SER A 11 -65.19 -25.95 6.69
N SER A 12 -65.01 -24.64 6.59
CA SER A 12 -64.80 -23.61 7.61
C SER A 12 -63.37 -23.09 7.85
N SER A 13 -63.32 -21.78 7.65
CA SER A 13 -62.23 -20.81 7.66
C SER A 13 -61.83 -20.36 9.06
N SER A 14 -60.55 -20.08 9.27
CA SER A 14 -60.13 -18.99 10.16
C SER A 14 -58.74 -18.48 9.77
N SER A 15 -58.73 -17.24 9.30
CA SER A 15 -57.57 -16.40 9.10
C SER A 15 -57.18 -15.77 10.44
N LEU A 16 -55.94 -15.99 10.90
CA LEU A 16 -55.34 -15.20 11.98
C LEU A 16 -54.17 -14.40 11.41
N ALA A 17 -54.45 -13.12 11.17
CA ALA A 17 -53.45 -12.08 11.03
C ALA A 17 -52.93 -11.72 12.42
N PHE A 18 -51.61 -11.66 12.57
CA PHE A 18 -50.97 -10.96 13.69
C PHE A 18 -50.04 -9.88 13.13
N SER A 19 -50.28 -8.69 13.65
CA SER A 19 -49.65 -7.40 13.36
C SER A 19 -48.19 -7.38 13.80
N SER A 20 -47.35 -6.72 13.00
CA SER A 20 -46.15 -6.05 13.52
C SER A 20 -46.14 -4.63 12.98
N GLU A 21 -46.30 -3.68 13.90
CA GLU A 21 -46.19 -2.25 13.67
C GLU A 21 -44.76 -1.92 13.26
N PHE A 22 -44.56 -1.54 12.00
CA PHE A 22 -43.36 -0.82 11.58
C PHE A 22 -43.68 0.68 11.56
N ASN A 23 -43.07 1.41 12.48
CA ASN A 23 -43.02 2.87 12.47
C ASN A 23 -42.35 3.34 11.17
N VAL A 24 -43.16 3.91 10.28
CA VAL A 24 -42.73 4.59 9.06
C VAL A 24 -42.18 5.97 9.45
N TRP A 25 -40.86 6.13 9.45
CA TRP A 25 -40.25 7.46 9.51
C TRP A 25 -40.10 8.01 8.09
N LYS A 26 -40.93 9.00 7.75
CA LYS A 26 -40.84 9.76 6.49
C LYS A 26 -39.58 10.64 6.51
N PRO A 27 -38.82 10.75 5.41
CA PRO A 27 -37.76 11.75 5.31
C PRO A 27 -38.39 13.15 5.20
N MET A 28 -38.18 13.97 6.22
CA MET A 28 -38.51 15.40 6.18
C MET A 28 -37.54 16.10 5.22
N ARG A 29 -38.12 16.84 4.26
CA ARG A 29 -37.42 17.83 3.45
C ARG A 29 -36.75 18.85 4.37
N CYS A 30 -35.44 19.03 4.27
CA CYS A 30 -34.80 20.20 4.85
C CYS A 30 -34.67 21.28 3.77
N CYS A 31 -35.52 22.29 3.90
CA CYS A 31 -35.48 23.50 3.11
C CYS A 31 -34.23 24.32 3.43
N PHE A 32 -33.64 24.86 2.37
CA PHE A 32 -32.82 26.07 2.37
C PHE A 32 -33.38 27.15 3.30
N PHE A 33 -32.52 27.77 4.12
CA PHE A 33 -32.64 29.19 4.42
C PHE A 33 -31.27 29.87 4.38
N LYS A 34 -31.23 30.91 3.53
CA LYS A 34 -30.22 31.97 3.43
C LYS A 34 -30.46 33.00 4.55
N TRP A 35 -29.49 33.91 4.68
CA TRP A 35 -29.37 35.09 5.55
C TRP A 35 -28.73 34.78 6.92
N VAL A 36 -27.63 35.42 7.32
CA VAL A 36 -27.30 36.84 7.18
C VAL A 36 -25.86 37.09 6.72
N SER A 37 -25.75 37.96 5.73
CA SER A 37 -24.55 38.65 5.24
C SER A 37 -24.19 39.88 6.07
N GLN A 38 -22.93 40.34 5.94
CA GLN A 38 -22.28 41.53 6.55
C GLN A 38 -21.55 41.12 7.84
N VAL A 39 -20.23 40.95 7.83
CA VAL A 39 -19.24 42.03 7.80
C VAL A 39 -18.00 41.64 7.00
N CYS A 40 -17.55 42.52 6.10
CA CYS A 40 -16.18 42.58 5.58
C CYS A 40 -15.63 43.95 6.04
N PRO A 41 -14.34 44.08 6.39
CA PRO A 41 -13.35 44.27 5.34
C PRO A 41 -11.93 43.68 5.59
N ARG A 42 -11.27 43.33 4.47
CA ARG A 42 -9.82 43.37 4.21
C ARG A 42 -8.86 42.69 5.20
N ILE A 43 -8.47 41.44 4.91
CA ILE A 43 -7.14 40.91 5.25
C ILE A 43 -6.62 40.06 4.06
N ARG A 44 -5.36 40.31 3.67
CA ARG A 44 -4.63 39.66 2.55
C ARG A 44 -4.38 38.17 2.86
N PRO A 45 -4.23 37.28 1.85
CA PRO A 45 -3.95 35.88 2.10
C PRO A 45 -2.45 35.67 2.33
N THR A 46 -2.07 35.28 3.55
CA THR A 46 -0.78 34.65 3.82
C THR A 46 -1.03 33.18 4.16
N ASN A 47 -0.57 32.30 3.26
CA ASN A 47 -0.45 30.86 3.50
C ASN A 47 0.59 30.58 4.58
N HIS A 48 0.49 29.37 5.18
CA HIS A 48 1.35 28.75 6.19
C HIS A 48 0.82 28.77 7.64
N PHE A 49 0.04 27.73 7.96
CA PHE A 49 -0.07 27.21 9.33
C PHE A 49 1.08 26.22 9.56
N ARG A 50 1.98 26.52 10.50
CA ARG A 50 3.12 25.67 10.90
C ARG A 50 2.86 25.13 12.31
N ILE A 51 2.91 23.80 12.47
CA ILE A 51 2.86 23.13 13.79
C ILE A 51 4.22 23.31 14.45
N LYS A 52 4.26 23.90 15.66
CA LYS A 52 5.48 23.99 16.48
C LYS A 52 5.63 22.71 17.30
N SER A 53 6.67 21.91 17.05
CA SER A 53 7.16 20.96 18.05
C SER A 53 8.16 21.67 18.95
N SER A 54 7.98 21.53 20.27
CA SER A 54 8.98 21.89 21.26
C SER A 54 9.84 20.67 21.49
N ASN A 55 11.15 20.81 21.24
CA ASN A 55 12.28 20.20 21.95
C ASN A 55 13.51 20.25 21.03
N GLY A 56 14.34 21.27 21.22
CA GLY A 56 15.63 21.39 20.58
C GLY A 56 16.70 20.62 21.35
N HIS A 57 17.48 19.80 20.62
CA HIS A 57 18.94 19.74 20.64
C HIS A 57 19.43 18.51 19.83
N PRO A 58 20.36 18.65 18.88
CA PRO A 58 21.06 17.50 18.29
C PRO A 58 22.18 16.99 19.20
N LEU A 59 22.25 15.65 19.32
CA LEU A 59 23.30 14.89 19.98
C LEU A 59 24.55 14.83 19.08
N ASN A 60 25.67 15.40 19.55
CA ASN A 60 27.04 14.91 19.36
C ASN A 60 28.04 15.87 20.02
N ALA A 61 28.44 15.58 21.26
CA ALA A 61 29.68 16.14 21.83
C ALA A 61 30.29 15.12 22.80
N VAL A 62 31.38 14.52 22.36
CA VAL A 62 32.26 13.67 23.16
C VAL A 62 32.92 14.53 24.24
N SER A 63 32.86 14.09 25.49
CA SER A 63 33.48 14.76 26.64
C SER A 63 34.99 14.50 26.69
N MET A 64 35.79 15.56 26.56
CA MET A 64 37.18 15.64 27.00
C MET A 64 37.33 16.91 27.85
N GLN A 65 37.58 16.74 29.15
CA GLN A 65 37.90 17.84 30.07
C GLN A 65 39.37 18.27 29.91
N GLY A 66 39.61 19.57 29.77
CA GLY A 66 40.95 20.16 29.81
C GLY A 66 40.97 21.69 29.68
N GLY A 67 41.02 22.37 30.84
CA GLY A 67 41.61 23.68 31.20
C GLY A 67 41.82 24.84 30.20
N MET A 68 41.34 26.01 30.65
CA MET A 68 41.92 27.39 30.58
C MET A 68 41.79 28.27 29.31
N ASP A 69 41.20 29.45 29.56
CA ASP A 69 41.51 30.82 29.10
C ASP A 69 41.28 31.29 27.64
N GLY A 70 40.18 32.04 27.47
CA GLY A 70 40.18 33.44 27.02
C GLY A 70 40.42 33.79 25.54
N SER A 71 39.34 34.07 24.78
CA SER A 71 39.15 35.31 23.99
C SER A 71 37.75 35.38 23.34
N PRO A 72 37.20 36.57 23.01
CA PRO A 72 35.80 36.75 22.66
C PRO A 72 35.59 36.86 21.15
N LEU A 73 34.97 35.86 20.52
CA LEU A 73 34.33 35.99 19.20
C LEU A 73 33.38 34.83 18.92
N ALA A 74 32.40 34.63 19.80
CA ALA A 74 31.21 33.83 19.48
C ALA A 74 30.05 34.81 19.20
N LYS A 75 29.96 35.29 17.96
CA LYS A 75 28.69 35.85 17.48
C LYS A 75 27.71 34.68 17.43
N GLY A 76 26.72 34.70 18.33
CA GLY A 76 25.59 33.78 18.30
C GLY A 76 24.88 33.92 16.96
N ILE A 77 24.90 32.86 16.17
CA ILE A 77 24.11 32.76 14.94
C ILE A 77 22.65 32.53 15.38
N ASN A 78 21.75 33.33 14.83
CA ASN A 78 20.34 33.32 15.18
C ASN A 78 19.70 31.99 14.73
N PRO A 79 18.82 31.33 15.52
CA PRO A 79 18.18 30.07 15.11
C PRO A 79 17.38 30.16 13.80
N GLU A 80 16.86 31.35 13.47
CA GLU A 80 16.16 31.61 12.21
C GLU A 80 17.11 31.63 11.00
N GLU A 81 18.34 32.15 11.15
CA GLU A 81 19.36 32.14 10.10
C GLU A 81 19.90 30.72 9.87
N GLN A 82 19.92 29.87 10.89
CA GLN A 82 20.24 28.45 10.74
C GLN A 82 19.13 27.71 9.97
N GLU A 83 17.85 27.91 10.32
CA GLU A 83 16.73 27.33 9.55
C GLU A 83 16.73 27.77 8.09
N GLU A 84 16.92 29.07 7.81
CA GLU A 84 16.99 29.58 6.42
C GLU A 84 18.20 29.01 5.66
N PHE A 85 19.36 28.88 6.30
CA PHE A 85 20.55 28.29 5.70
C PHE A 85 20.39 26.78 5.42
N PHE A 86 19.73 26.04 6.31
CA PHE A 86 19.39 24.63 6.10
C PHE A 86 18.37 24.45 4.96
N ILE A 87 17.37 25.34 4.87
CA ILE A 87 16.39 25.34 3.77
C ILE A 87 17.08 25.65 2.43
N ASP A 88 17.98 26.63 2.40
CA ASP A 88 18.74 26.99 1.19
C ASP A 88 19.71 25.88 0.73
N ILE A 89 20.30 25.12 1.67
CA ILE A 89 21.12 23.93 1.35
C ILE A 89 20.24 22.79 0.80
N LEU A 90 19.11 22.50 1.43
CA LEU A 90 18.18 21.47 0.97
C LEU A 90 17.61 21.81 -0.42
N ASP A 91 17.22 23.07 -0.65
CA ASP A 91 16.77 23.55 -1.96
C ASP A 91 17.87 23.50 -3.01
N LYS A 92 19.15 23.70 -2.63
CA LYS A 92 20.30 23.55 -3.52
C LYS A 92 20.61 22.09 -3.85
N GLU A 93 20.55 21.17 -2.89
CA GLU A 93 20.70 19.73 -3.14
C GLU A 93 19.56 19.17 -4.02
N GLU A 94 18.33 19.66 -3.82
CA GLU A 94 17.18 19.29 -4.65
C GLU A 94 17.28 19.85 -6.08
N ALA A 95 17.89 21.03 -6.25
CA ALA A 95 18.18 21.62 -7.55
C ALA A 95 19.31 20.90 -8.32
N LEU A 96 20.24 20.27 -7.59
CA LEU A 96 21.44 19.61 -8.14
C LEU A 96 21.29 18.10 -8.32
N SER A 97 20.24 17.48 -7.78
CA SER A 97 19.94 16.06 -7.97
C SER A 97 18.90 15.82 -9.06
N THR A 98 18.92 14.61 -9.65
CA THR A 98 17.93 14.12 -10.61
C THR A 98 17.40 12.77 -10.12
N LEU A 99 16.07 12.65 -10.06
CA LEU A 99 15.40 11.39 -9.73
C LEU A 99 15.04 10.64 -11.02
N SER A 100 15.66 9.49 -11.23
CA SER A 100 15.40 8.60 -12.35
C SER A 100 14.55 7.42 -11.90
N ILE A 101 13.32 7.33 -12.39
CA ILE A 101 12.38 6.25 -12.03
C ILE A 101 12.23 5.30 -13.21
N THR A 102 12.69 4.05 -13.06
CA THR A 102 12.54 3.00 -14.07
C THR A 102 11.40 2.06 -13.69
N VAL A 103 10.32 2.06 -14.46
CA VAL A 103 9.20 1.12 -14.32
C VAL A 103 9.49 -0.11 -15.18
N VAL A 104 9.99 -1.17 -14.56
CA VAL A 104 10.24 -2.45 -15.22
C VAL A 104 8.93 -3.20 -15.34
N GLY A 105 8.63 -3.73 -16.54
CA GLY A 105 7.30 -4.25 -16.87
C GLY A 105 6.30 -3.16 -17.26
N ALA A 106 6.77 -2.03 -17.82
CA ALA A 106 5.93 -0.88 -18.18
C ALA A 106 4.77 -1.19 -19.15
N SER A 107 4.88 -2.26 -19.95
CA SER A 107 3.80 -2.70 -20.84
C SER A 107 2.69 -3.48 -20.13
N GLY A 108 2.87 -3.81 -18.84
CA GLY A 108 1.92 -4.57 -18.03
C GLY A 108 0.75 -3.76 -17.47
N ASP A 109 -0.27 -4.48 -16.99
CA ASP A 109 -1.52 -3.91 -16.50
C ASP A 109 -1.35 -3.06 -15.23
N LEU A 110 -0.52 -3.52 -14.29
CA LEU A 110 -0.25 -2.80 -13.03
C LEU A 110 0.44 -1.46 -13.31
N ALA A 111 1.42 -1.44 -14.20
CA ALA A 111 2.12 -0.22 -14.61
C ALA A 111 1.14 0.83 -15.18
N LYS A 112 0.33 0.44 -16.16
CA LYS A 112 -0.62 1.33 -16.84
C LYS A 112 -1.74 1.83 -15.92
N LYS A 113 -2.32 0.94 -15.10
CA LYS A 113 -3.52 1.25 -14.30
C LYS A 113 -3.21 1.84 -12.92
N LYS A 114 -1.99 1.67 -12.40
CA LYS A 114 -1.62 2.10 -11.04
C LYS A 114 -0.34 2.91 -10.97
N ILE A 115 0.78 2.43 -11.50
CA ILE A 115 2.09 3.07 -11.28
C ILE A 115 2.19 4.42 -11.99
N PHE A 116 1.97 4.47 -13.31
CA PHE A 116 2.02 5.74 -14.05
C PHE A 116 0.97 6.75 -13.54
N PRO A 117 -0.29 6.36 -13.28
CA PRO A 117 -1.25 7.24 -12.62
C PRO A 117 -0.81 7.76 -11.24
N ALA A 118 -0.18 6.93 -10.41
CA ALA A 118 0.33 7.35 -9.11
C ALA A 118 1.50 8.34 -9.23
N LEU A 119 2.44 8.10 -10.15
CA LEU A 119 3.53 9.03 -10.45
C LEU A 119 2.98 10.37 -10.98
N PHE A 120 1.96 10.33 -11.82
CA PHE A 120 1.29 11.55 -12.29
C PHE A 120 0.58 12.29 -11.15
N ALA A 121 -0.07 11.58 -10.22
CA ALA A 121 -0.69 12.20 -9.05
C ALA A 121 0.36 12.91 -8.18
N LEU A 122 1.50 12.27 -7.90
CA LEU A 122 2.61 12.88 -7.17
C LEU A 122 3.16 14.12 -7.90
N TYR A 123 3.32 14.06 -9.23
CA TYR A 123 3.72 15.22 -10.03
C TYR A 123 2.68 16.35 -9.99
N TYR A 124 1.41 15.98 -10.05
CA TYR A 124 0.30 16.93 -10.05
C TYR A 124 0.17 17.69 -8.73
N GLU A 125 0.52 17.04 -7.62
CA GLU A 125 0.58 17.61 -6.26
C GLU A 125 1.93 18.24 -5.91
N ASP A 126 2.87 18.32 -6.87
CA ASP A 126 4.21 18.87 -6.67
C ASP A 126 5.00 18.11 -5.57
N CYS A 127 4.73 16.81 -5.40
CA CYS A 127 5.43 15.90 -4.48
C CYS A 127 6.61 15.16 -5.14
N LEU A 128 6.90 15.40 -6.42
CA LEU A 128 8.11 14.92 -7.07
C LEU A 128 9.15 16.06 -7.13
N PRO A 129 10.46 15.73 -7.02
CA PRO A 129 11.52 16.71 -7.20
C PRO A 129 11.41 17.44 -8.55
N LYS A 130 11.87 18.68 -8.63
CA LYS A 130 11.84 19.50 -9.87
C LYS A 130 12.50 18.78 -11.06
N ASN A 131 13.60 18.07 -10.80
CA ASN A 131 14.35 17.28 -11.78
C ASN A 131 14.04 15.79 -11.61
N PHE A 132 13.07 15.29 -12.37
CA PHE A 132 12.82 13.85 -12.46
C PHE A 132 12.57 13.41 -13.90
N ILE A 133 12.84 12.13 -14.14
CA ILE A 133 12.59 11.42 -15.40
C ILE A 133 12.00 10.04 -15.11
N VAL A 134 11.15 9.56 -16.03
CA VAL A 134 10.52 8.24 -15.91
C VAL A 134 10.86 7.41 -17.15
N PHE A 135 11.41 6.22 -16.95
CA PHE A 135 11.70 5.25 -18.00
C PHE A 135 10.79 4.03 -17.87
N GLY A 136 10.03 3.71 -18.91
CA GLY A 136 9.42 2.39 -19.06
C GLY A 136 10.43 1.40 -19.61
N TYR A 137 10.50 0.20 -19.03
CA TYR A 137 11.35 -0.89 -19.51
C TYR A 137 10.54 -2.18 -19.65
N ALA A 138 10.50 -2.78 -20.85
CA ALA A 138 9.93 -4.11 -21.07
C ALA A 138 10.39 -4.73 -22.40
N ARG A 139 10.12 -6.03 -22.60
CA ARG A 139 10.46 -6.74 -23.85
C ARG A 139 9.71 -6.22 -25.08
N THR A 140 8.50 -5.69 -24.88
CA THR A 140 7.68 -5.15 -25.98
C THR A 140 8.43 -4.01 -26.67
N LYS A 141 8.56 -4.06 -28.00
CA LYS A 141 9.12 -2.94 -28.76
C LYS A 141 8.07 -1.83 -28.83
N LEU A 142 8.33 -0.72 -28.16
CA LEU A 142 7.50 0.49 -28.19
C LEU A 142 8.41 1.71 -28.39
N THR A 143 7.88 2.76 -29.00
CA THR A 143 8.51 4.09 -28.99
C THR A 143 8.11 4.89 -27.75
N ASP A 144 8.81 6.02 -27.52
CA ASP A 144 8.44 6.97 -26.46
C ASP A 144 7.01 7.49 -26.67
N GLU A 145 6.63 7.80 -27.92
CA GLU A 145 5.30 8.29 -28.30
C GLU A 145 4.22 7.23 -28.05
N GLU A 146 4.49 5.97 -28.40
CA GLU A 146 3.56 4.88 -28.15
C GLU A 146 3.34 4.66 -26.65
N LEU A 147 4.40 4.69 -25.84
CA LEU A 147 4.26 4.64 -24.37
C LEU A 147 3.39 5.80 -23.88
N ARG A 148 3.68 7.03 -24.30
CA ARG A 148 2.95 8.24 -23.89
C ARG A 148 1.47 8.15 -24.25
N ASN A 149 1.14 7.64 -25.44
CA ASN A 149 -0.23 7.42 -25.88
C ASN A 149 -0.95 6.36 -25.05
N ILE A 150 -0.27 5.29 -24.67
CA ILE A 150 -0.85 4.25 -23.81
C ILE A 150 -1.16 4.83 -22.42
N ILE A 151 -0.19 5.49 -21.79
CA ILE A 151 -0.34 5.97 -20.41
C ILE A 151 -1.30 7.16 -20.34
N SER A 152 -1.37 8.04 -21.34
CA SER A 152 -2.26 9.21 -21.33
C SER A 152 -3.74 8.84 -21.16
N THR A 153 -4.14 7.66 -21.64
CA THR A 153 -5.52 7.15 -21.49
C THR A 153 -5.88 6.77 -20.04
N THR A 154 -4.89 6.52 -19.18
CA THR A 154 -5.10 6.12 -17.79
C THR A 154 -4.82 7.22 -16.78
N LEU A 155 -4.19 8.33 -17.21
CA LEU A 155 -3.95 9.48 -16.36
C LEU A 155 -5.26 10.22 -16.09
N THR A 156 -5.52 10.51 -14.82
CA THR A 156 -6.73 11.23 -14.40
C THR A 156 -6.36 12.45 -13.58
N CYS A 157 -7.04 13.56 -13.87
CA CYS A 157 -6.92 14.80 -13.13
C CYS A 157 -7.70 14.71 -11.82
N ARG A 158 -7.15 15.28 -10.74
CA ARG A 158 -7.97 15.54 -9.55
C ARG A 158 -9.01 16.61 -9.82
N ILE A 159 -10.15 16.51 -9.12
CA ILE A 159 -11.33 17.35 -9.34
C ILE A 159 -11.04 18.82 -8.99
N ASP A 160 -10.20 19.06 -8.00
CA ASP A 160 -10.07 20.38 -7.36
C ASP A 160 -9.15 21.37 -8.09
N LYS A 161 -8.38 20.92 -9.09
CA LYS A 161 -7.39 21.75 -9.82
C LYS A 161 -7.49 21.59 -11.35
N ARG A 162 -8.69 21.31 -11.87
CA ARG A 162 -8.92 20.93 -13.29
C ARG A 162 -8.41 21.95 -14.32
N GLU A 163 -8.37 23.23 -13.98
CA GLU A 163 -8.07 24.33 -14.92
C GLU A 163 -6.70 24.22 -15.61
N ASN A 164 -5.71 23.53 -15.00
CA ASN A 164 -4.37 23.36 -15.56
C ASN A 164 -3.97 21.90 -15.83
N CYS A 165 -4.95 20.99 -15.98
CA CYS A 165 -4.62 19.58 -16.02
C CYS A 165 -3.96 19.13 -17.34
N LYS A 166 -4.43 19.62 -18.48
CA LYS A 166 -3.88 19.22 -19.79
C LYS A 166 -2.39 19.56 -19.89
N ASP A 167 -2.02 20.79 -19.52
CA ASP A 167 -0.63 21.23 -19.58
C ASP A 167 0.24 20.44 -18.60
N LYS A 168 -0.21 20.23 -17.34
CA LYS A 168 0.50 19.36 -16.38
C LYS A 168 0.68 17.94 -16.94
N MET A 169 -0.35 17.37 -17.56
CA MET A 169 -0.28 16.05 -18.18
C MET A 169 0.75 16.01 -19.31
N GLU A 170 0.72 16.97 -20.23
CA GLU A 170 1.70 17.05 -21.32
C GLU A 170 3.14 17.21 -20.80
N GLN A 171 3.35 18.04 -19.78
CA GLN A 171 4.66 18.23 -19.17
C GLN A 171 5.17 16.97 -18.46
N PHE A 172 4.28 16.20 -17.82
CA PHE A 172 4.61 14.90 -17.26
C PHE A 172 5.00 13.90 -18.36
N LEU A 173 4.18 13.79 -19.41
CA LEU A 173 4.42 12.86 -20.52
C LEU A 173 5.75 13.14 -21.25
N LYS A 174 6.16 14.40 -21.37
CA LYS A 174 7.47 14.80 -21.93
C LYS A 174 8.66 14.25 -21.14
N ARG A 175 8.46 13.87 -19.87
CA ARG A 175 9.48 13.28 -18.99
C ARG A 175 9.44 11.74 -18.98
N CYS A 176 8.48 11.14 -19.69
CA CYS A 176 8.35 9.70 -19.86
C CYS A 176 9.08 9.27 -21.15
N PHE A 177 9.97 8.28 -20.98
CA PHE A 177 10.77 7.65 -22.04
C PHE A 177 10.61 6.13 -21.97
N TYR A 178 11.00 5.44 -23.02
CA TYR A 178 10.89 3.98 -23.10
C TYR A 178 12.21 3.35 -23.58
N HIS A 179 12.46 2.15 -23.09
CA HIS A 179 13.52 1.29 -23.60
C HIS A 179 13.05 -0.15 -23.64
N SER A 180 13.11 -0.75 -24.82
CA SER A 180 12.86 -2.17 -25.00
C SER A 180 14.10 -2.98 -24.69
N GLY A 181 13.97 -4.05 -23.90
CA GLY A 181 15.07 -4.96 -23.59
C GLY A 181 14.64 -6.22 -22.86
N GLU A 182 15.51 -7.23 -22.90
CA GLU A 182 15.35 -8.49 -22.16
C GLU A 182 15.77 -8.35 -20.69
N TYR A 183 14.96 -8.92 -19.79
CA TYR A 183 15.10 -8.75 -18.35
C TYR A 183 16.37 -9.37 -17.74
N ASN A 184 17.01 -10.31 -18.44
CA ASN A 184 18.20 -11.03 -18.00
C ASN A 184 19.48 -10.62 -18.76
N SER A 185 19.41 -9.58 -19.60
CA SER A 185 20.54 -9.14 -20.43
C SER A 185 21.25 -7.93 -19.84
N GLU A 186 22.51 -8.11 -19.43
CA GLU A 186 23.36 -7.03 -18.93
C GLU A 186 23.61 -5.94 -19.99
N GLU A 187 23.72 -6.32 -21.27
CA GLU A 187 23.88 -5.39 -22.39
C GLU A 187 22.69 -4.42 -22.49
N ASN A 188 21.46 -4.93 -22.42
CA ASN A 188 20.27 -4.08 -22.45
C ASN A 188 20.19 -3.15 -21.22
N PHE A 189 20.68 -3.58 -20.05
CA PHE A 189 20.75 -2.70 -18.88
C PHE A 189 21.87 -1.67 -18.99
N ALA A 190 22.98 -1.98 -19.66
CA ALA A 190 24.03 -1.00 -19.96
C ALA A 190 23.55 0.06 -20.98
N GLU A 191 22.73 -0.33 -21.95
CA GLU A 191 22.05 0.61 -22.85
C GLU A 191 21.08 1.52 -22.09
N LEU A 192 20.29 0.94 -21.16
CA LEU A 192 19.42 1.71 -20.27
C LEU A 192 20.22 2.74 -19.46
N ASP A 193 21.30 2.31 -18.82
CA ASP A 193 22.20 3.18 -18.05
C ASP A 193 22.74 4.34 -18.89
N SER A 194 23.16 4.05 -20.12
CA SER A 194 23.65 5.07 -21.05
C SER A 194 22.57 6.11 -21.37
N LYS A 195 21.29 5.70 -21.49
CA LYS A 195 20.17 6.63 -21.67
C LYS A 195 19.85 7.43 -20.40
N LEU A 196 19.90 6.79 -19.24
CA LEU A 196 19.71 7.45 -17.94
C LEU A 196 20.76 8.55 -17.74
N LYS A 197 22.05 8.21 -17.90
CA LYS A 197 23.18 9.15 -17.76
C LYS A 197 23.05 10.37 -18.69
N LYS A 198 22.61 10.16 -19.94
CA LYS A 198 22.36 11.26 -20.88
C LYS A 198 21.29 12.24 -20.39
N LYS A 199 20.26 11.74 -19.69
CA LYS A 199 19.18 12.58 -19.15
C LYS A 199 19.53 13.19 -17.79
N GLU A 200 20.35 12.51 -17.00
CA GLU A 200 20.88 12.99 -15.71
C GLU A 200 21.92 14.10 -15.90
N ALA A 201 22.57 14.18 -17.07
CA ALA A 201 23.47 15.26 -17.48
C ALA A 201 24.59 15.56 -16.45
N GLY A 202 25.13 14.52 -15.82
CA GLY A 202 26.22 14.63 -14.84
C GLY A 202 25.83 15.11 -13.45
N LYS A 203 24.53 15.33 -13.19
CA LYS A 203 24.00 15.67 -11.87
C LYS A 203 24.07 14.48 -10.90
N LEU A 204 23.85 14.74 -9.61
CA LEU A 204 23.67 13.67 -8.62
C LEU A 204 22.44 12.84 -8.99
N SER A 205 22.61 11.54 -9.22
CA SER A 205 21.56 10.68 -9.78
C SER A 205 20.99 9.75 -8.71
N ASN A 206 19.72 9.91 -8.39
CA ASN A 206 19.00 9.00 -7.51
C ASN A 206 18.14 8.09 -8.38
N ARG A 207 18.34 6.77 -8.29
CA ARG A 207 17.70 5.80 -9.20
C ARG A 207 16.73 4.89 -8.46
N LEU A 208 15.49 4.89 -8.91
CA LEU A 208 14.41 4.06 -8.36
C LEU A 208 13.95 3.06 -9.41
N PHE A 209 14.10 1.76 -9.16
CA PHE A 209 13.59 0.70 -10.02
C PHE A 209 12.30 0.12 -9.45
N TYR A 210 11.18 0.28 -10.15
CA TYR A 210 9.91 -0.35 -9.77
C TYR A 210 9.69 -1.62 -10.57
N LEU A 211 9.66 -2.77 -9.90
CA LEU A 211 9.52 -4.08 -10.53
C LEU A 211 8.05 -4.50 -10.62
N SER A 212 7.39 -4.07 -11.71
CA SER A 212 6.02 -4.49 -12.08
C SER A 212 6.04 -5.74 -12.97
N ILE A 213 6.74 -6.78 -12.52
CA ILE A 213 6.98 -8.03 -13.27
C ILE A 213 6.67 -9.27 -12.41
N PRO A 214 6.51 -10.45 -13.02
CA PRO A 214 6.38 -11.70 -12.29
C PRO A 214 7.59 -11.99 -11.38
N PRO A 215 7.38 -12.67 -10.23
CA PRO A 215 8.41 -12.86 -9.20
C PRO A 215 9.60 -13.70 -9.65
N ASN A 216 9.41 -14.61 -10.61
CA ASN A 216 10.48 -15.45 -11.16
C ASN A 216 11.55 -14.65 -11.93
N ILE A 217 11.29 -13.37 -12.23
CA ILE A 217 12.19 -12.50 -13.00
C ILE A 217 12.87 -11.45 -12.08
N PHE A 218 12.45 -11.33 -10.82
CA PHE A 218 12.98 -10.31 -9.90
C PHE A 218 14.50 -10.39 -9.74
N VAL A 219 15.04 -11.59 -9.52
CA VAL A 219 16.47 -11.78 -9.25
C VAL A 219 17.31 -11.39 -10.46
N ASP A 220 16.87 -11.77 -11.67
CA ASP A 220 17.58 -11.43 -12.92
C ASP A 220 17.62 -9.91 -13.14
N VAL A 221 16.50 -9.23 -12.97
CA VAL A 221 16.43 -7.78 -13.14
C VAL A 221 17.26 -7.08 -12.08
N VAL A 222 17.18 -7.50 -10.82
CA VAL A 222 17.96 -6.90 -9.74
C VAL A 222 19.46 -7.09 -9.97
N ARG A 223 19.88 -8.28 -10.42
CA ARG A 223 21.27 -8.55 -10.80
C ARG A 223 21.73 -7.59 -11.90
N CYS A 224 21.03 -7.55 -13.03
CA CYS A 224 21.41 -6.70 -14.16
C CYS A 224 21.36 -5.21 -13.80
N ALA A 225 20.31 -4.75 -13.11
CA ALA A 225 20.17 -3.36 -12.69
C ALA A 225 21.27 -2.96 -11.70
N SER A 226 21.57 -3.79 -10.71
CA SER A 226 22.63 -3.52 -9.73
C SER A 226 24.02 -3.44 -10.39
N MET A 227 24.31 -4.34 -11.33
CA MET A 227 25.63 -4.43 -11.96
C MET A 227 25.86 -3.36 -13.04
N MET A 228 24.83 -3.02 -13.82
CA MET A 228 24.98 -2.20 -15.03
C MET A 228 24.30 -0.83 -14.95
N ALA A 229 23.25 -0.68 -14.14
CA ALA A 229 22.40 0.51 -14.12
C ALA A 229 22.21 1.13 -12.73
N SER A 230 23.02 0.76 -11.76
CA SER A 230 23.05 1.41 -10.46
C SER A 230 23.62 2.83 -10.58
N SER A 231 23.18 3.72 -9.69
CA SER A 231 23.73 5.06 -9.61
C SER A 231 25.17 5.01 -9.09
N ALA A 232 26.06 5.77 -9.72
CA ALA A 232 27.46 5.90 -9.31
C ALA A 232 27.68 6.99 -8.24
N ASN A 233 26.78 7.97 -8.14
CA ASN A 233 26.96 9.17 -7.31
C ASN A 233 25.76 9.51 -6.42
N GLY A 234 24.72 8.69 -6.40
CA GLY A 234 23.56 8.81 -5.53
C GLY A 234 23.04 7.43 -5.13
N TRP A 235 21.84 7.37 -4.56
CA TRP A 235 21.28 6.09 -4.10
C TRP A 235 20.61 5.32 -5.24
N THR A 236 20.56 4.00 -5.09
CA THR A 236 19.74 3.11 -5.91
C THR A 236 18.77 2.35 -5.00
N ARG A 237 17.47 2.42 -5.29
CA ARG A 237 16.43 1.71 -4.54
C ARG A 237 15.57 0.89 -5.48
N VAL A 238 15.08 -0.24 -5.00
CA VAL A 238 14.27 -1.18 -5.77
C VAL A 238 12.97 -1.44 -5.04
N ILE A 239 11.86 -1.17 -5.72
CA ILE A 239 10.51 -1.50 -5.27
C ILE A 239 10.12 -2.85 -5.86
N VAL A 240 9.73 -3.80 -5.00
CA VAL A 240 9.32 -5.15 -5.38
C VAL A 240 7.89 -5.44 -4.93
N GLU A 241 7.11 -6.06 -5.81
CA GLU A 241 5.72 -6.41 -5.58
C GLU A 241 5.54 -7.85 -5.07
N LYS A 242 4.41 -8.11 -4.39
CA LYS A 242 4.03 -9.47 -4.00
C LYS A 242 3.79 -10.34 -5.24
N PRO A 243 4.05 -11.66 -5.20
CA PRO A 243 4.32 -12.49 -4.01
C PRO A 243 5.81 -12.62 -3.66
N PHE A 244 6.12 -12.64 -2.37
CA PHE A 244 7.48 -12.80 -1.83
C PHE A 244 7.78 -14.25 -1.44
N GLY A 245 7.65 -15.17 -2.39
CA GLY A 245 7.64 -16.62 -2.13
C GLY A 245 6.23 -17.16 -1.84
N ARG A 246 6.14 -18.45 -1.54
CA ARG A 246 4.88 -19.17 -1.25
C ARG A 246 4.84 -19.74 0.18
N ASP A 247 5.98 -19.74 0.85
CA ASP A 247 6.22 -20.28 2.19
C ASP A 247 7.51 -19.67 2.75
N SER A 248 7.88 -20.06 3.98
CA SER A 248 9.07 -19.53 4.65
C SER A 248 10.37 -19.84 3.90
N GLU A 249 10.48 -21.02 3.29
CA GLU A 249 11.71 -21.46 2.60
C GLU A 249 11.92 -20.68 1.30
N SER A 250 10.91 -20.64 0.43
CA SER A 250 10.95 -19.89 -0.82
C SER A 250 11.08 -18.38 -0.61
N SER A 251 10.51 -17.84 0.48
CA SER A 251 10.66 -16.43 0.85
C SER A 251 12.08 -16.10 1.33
N ALA A 252 12.66 -16.99 2.14
CA ALA A 252 14.06 -16.89 2.56
C ALA A 252 15.02 -16.99 1.37
N GLU A 253 14.74 -17.88 0.42
CA GLU A 253 15.53 -18.02 -0.80
C GLU A 253 15.51 -16.76 -1.66
N LEU A 254 14.32 -16.20 -1.90
CA LEU A 254 14.17 -14.94 -2.62
C LEU A 254 14.95 -13.82 -1.93
N THR A 255 14.81 -13.71 -0.61
CA THR A 255 15.51 -12.70 0.18
C THR A 255 17.03 -12.87 0.10
N ARG A 256 17.53 -14.12 0.20
CA ARG A 256 18.95 -14.45 0.07
C ARG A 256 19.48 -14.05 -1.31
N CYS A 257 18.72 -14.33 -2.37
CA CYS A 257 19.09 -13.95 -3.73
C CYS A 257 19.13 -12.44 -3.94
N LEU A 258 18.14 -11.69 -3.44
CA LEU A 258 18.12 -10.23 -3.52
C LEU A 258 19.29 -9.59 -2.75
N LYS A 259 19.61 -10.13 -1.57
CA LYS A 259 20.71 -9.63 -0.71
C LYS A 259 22.11 -9.82 -1.30
N LYS A 260 22.27 -10.61 -2.37
CA LYS A 260 23.54 -10.70 -3.11
C LYS A 260 23.87 -9.40 -3.86
N TYR A 261 22.85 -8.60 -4.19
CA TYR A 261 22.97 -7.43 -5.05
C TYR A 261 22.51 -6.14 -4.38
N LEU A 262 21.64 -6.22 -3.38
CA LEU A 262 21.06 -5.06 -2.70
C LEU A 262 21.24 -5.16 -1.19
N THR A 263 21.48 -4.02 -0.55
CA THR A 263 21.38 -3.88 0.90
C THR A 263 19.91 -3.72 1.33
N GLU A 264 19.59 -3.96 2.61
CA GLU A 264 18.19 -3.98 3.07
C GLU A 264 17.50 -2.61 2.95
N ASP A 265 18.23 -1.51 3.12
CA ASP A 265 17.76 -0.13 2.95
C ASP A 265 17.48 0.25 1.48
N GLN A 266 17.95 -0.57 0.52
CA GLN A 266 17.66 -0.41 -0.90
C GLN A 266 16.37 -1.16 -1.32
N ILE A 267 15.85 -2.08 -0.51
CA ILE A 267 14.75 -2.97 -0.90
C ILE A 267 13.43 -2.51 -0.29
N PHE A 268 12.51 -2.07 -1.14
CA PHE A 268 11.17 -1.62 -0.75
C PHE A 268 10.13 -2.67 -1.17
N ARG A 269 9.73 -3.52 -0.22
CA ARG A 269 8.72 -4.56 -0.45
C ARG A 269 7.32 -3.97 -0.28
N ILE A 270 6.51 -4.00 -1.34
CA ILE A 270 5.18 -3.40 -1.31
C ILE A 270 4.18 -4.34 -0.64
N ASP A 271 3.57 -3.81 0.41
CA ASP A 271 2.22 -4.17 0.83
C ASP A 271 1.35 -2.91 0.72
N HIS A 272 0.51 -2.86 -0.32
CA HIS A 272 -0.28 -1.67 -0.62
C HIS A 272 -1.36 -1.34 0.43
N TYR A 273 -1.65 -2.23 1.38
CA TYR A 273 -2.55 -1.91 2.50
C TYR A 273 -1.90 -0.96 3.49
N LEU A 274 -0.57 -0.97 3.60
CA LEU A 274 0.15 -0.06 4.48
C LEU A 274 0.03 1.40 4.05
N GLY A 275 -0.20 1.68 2.76
CA GLY A 275 -0.44 3.02 2.23
C GLY A 275 -1.91 3.46 2.25
N LYS A 276 -2.78 2.75 2.98
CA LYS A 276 -4.18 3.18 3.17
C LYS A 276 -4.24 4.10 4.38
N GLU A 277 -4.86 5.27 4.20
CA GLU A 277 -5.00 6.30 5.23
C GLU A 277 -5.48 5.76 6.60
N LEU A 278 -6.48 4.88 6.61
CA LEU A 278 -6.98 4.29 7.86
C LEU A 278 -5.97 3.37 8.55
N VAL A 279 -5.07 2.73 7.80
CA VAL A 279 -4.01 1.86 8.34
C VAL A 279 -2.88 2.73 8.89
N GLU A 280 -2.50 3.80 8.18
CA GLU A 280 -1.50 4.77 8.67
C GLU A 280 -1.97 5.45 9.97
N ASN A 281 -3.26 5.78 10.06
CA ASN A 281 -3.85 6.42 11.24
C ASN A 281 -3.89 5.51 12.49
N LEU A 282 -3.62 4.20 12.39
CA LEU A 282 -3.57 3.32 13.56
C LEU A 282 -2.51 3.76 14.56
N SER A 283 -1.32 4.17 14.09
CA SER A 283 -0.24 4.61 14.98
C SER A 283 -0.61 5.91 15.71
N VAL A 284 -1.21 6.85 14.99
CA VAL A 284 -1.69 8.13 15.57
C VAL A 284 -2.80 7.87 16.60
N LEU A 285 -3.77 7.02 16.26
CA LEU A 285 -4.85 6.65 17.16
C LEU A 285 -4.30 6.08 18.48
N ARG A 286 -3.31 5.20 18.41
CA ARG A 286 -2.78 4.50 19.58
C ARG A 286 -1.84 5.35 20.44
N PHE A 287 -0.89 6.04 19.82
CA PHE A 287 0.23 6.65 20.53
C PHE A 287 0.07 8.16 20.75
N SER A 288 -0.86 8.82 20.05
CA SER A 288 -1.12 10.26 20.23
C SER A 288 -2.33 10.56 21.12
N ASN A 289 -2.98 9.54 21.68
CA ASN A 289 -4.20 9.69 22.48
C ASN A 289 -4.04 9.02 23.85
N LEU A 290 -3.91 9.82 24.90
CA LEU A 290 -3.76 9.35 26.30
C LEU A 290 -4.93 8.47 26.77
N ILE A 291 -6.11 8.62 26.18
CA ILE A 291 -7.30 7.86 26.54
C ILE A 291 -7.20 6.40 26.07
N PHE A 292 -6.56 6.15 24.91
CA PHE A 292 -6.53 4.81 24.32
C PHE A 292 -5.39 3.94 24.86
N GLU A 293 -4.27 4.53 25.24
CA GLU A 293 -3.08 3.82 25.71
C GLU A 293 -3.35 2.79 26.84
N PRO A 294 -4.05 3.13 27.95
CA PRO A 294 -4.32 2.17 29.02
C PRO A 294 -5.38 1.12 28.62
N LEU A 295 -6.30 1.47 27.72
CA LEU A 295 -7.37 0.59 27.25
C LEU A 295 -6.87 -0.43 26.21
N TRP A 296 -5.69 -0.24 25.65
CA TRP A 296 -5.13 -1.08 24.58
C TRP A 296 -4.40 -2.32 25.12
N SER A 297 -5.07 -3.10 25.97
CA SER A 297 -4.49 -4.28 26.61
C SER A 297 -5.52 -5.38 26.89
N ARG A 298 -5.04 -6.59 27.19
CA ARG A 298 -5.83 -7.76 27.64
C ARG A 298 -6.80 -7.50 28.80
N ASN A 299 -6.57 -6.46 29.59
CA ASN A 299 -7.43 -6.10 30.71
C ASN A 299 -8.78 -5.53 30.24
N TYR A 300 -8.82 -4.94 29.05
CA TYR A 300 -10.00 -4.24 28.52
C TYR A 300 -10.47 -4.81 27.17
N ILE A 301 -9.56 -5.38 26.38
CA ILE A 301 -9.88 -5.95 25.07
C ILE A 301 -10.19 -7.44 25.21
N ARG A 302 -11.44 -7.81 24.90
CA ARG A 302 -11.87 -9.22 24.87
C ARG A 302 -11.37 -9.98 23.64
N ASN A 303 -11.39 -9.36 22.47
CA ASN A 303 -10.90 -9.94 21.20
C ASN A 303 -10.68 -8.83 20.17
N VAL A 304 -9.87 -9.12 19.16
CA VAL A 304 -9.59 -8.24 18.02
C VAL A 304 -9.99 -8.96 16.75
N GLN A 305 -10.63 -8.26 15.80
CA GLN A 305 -11.09 -8.88 14.55
C GLN A 305 -10.56 -8.13 13.32
N PHE A 306 -9.85 -8.85 12.45
CA PHE A 306 -9.45 -8.38 11.14
C PHE A 306 -10.31 -9.07 10.09
N ILE A 307 -11.11 -8.29 9.35
CA ILE A 307 -12.07 -8.83 8.39
C ILE A 307 -11.78 -8.20 7.04
N PHE A 308 -11.48 -9.05 6.07
CA PHE A 308 -11.44 -8.71 4.66
C PHE A 308 -12.57 -9.48 3.95
N SER A 309 -13.45 -8.77 3.26
CA SER A 309 -14.47 -9.42 2.45
C SER A 309 -14.63 -8.76 1.09
N GLU A 310 -14.73 -9.57 0.06
CA GLU A 310 -15.09 -9.14 -1.29
C GLU A 310 -16.42 -9.76 -1.70
N ASP A 311 -17.27 -8.97 -2.35
CA ASP A 311 -18.58 -9.39 -2.86
C ASP A 311 -18.53 -9.98 -4.28
N PHE A 312 -17.32 -10.11 -4.85
CA PHE A 312 -17.06 -10.76 -6.12
C PHE A 312 -16.12 -11.96 -5.94
N GLY A 313 -16.15 -12.89 -6.90
CA GLY A 313 -15.32 -14.10 -6.92
C GLY A 313 -13.92 -13.85 -7.51
N THR A 314 -13.38 -14.84 -8.24
CA THR A 314 -12.08 -14.70 -8.91
C THR A 314 -12.14 -14.07 -10.30
N GLU A 315 -13.33 -13.83 -10.84
CA GLU A 315 -13.57 -13.09 -12.10
C GLU A 315 -12.65 -13.52 -13.27
N GLY A 316 -12.50 -14.83 -13.49
CA GLY A 316 -11.67 -15.39 -14.58
C GLY A 316 -10.17 -15.41 -14.28
N ARG A 317 -9.76 -15.01 -13.07
CA ARG A 317 -8.38 -15.15 -12.56
C ARG A 317 -8.22 -16.37 -11.65
N GLY A 318 -9.15 -17.33 -11.72
CA GLY A 318 -9.16 -18.52 -10.88
C GLY A 318 -7.85 -19.30 -10.97
N GLY A 319 -7.31 -19.55 -12.16
CA GLY A 319 -6.07 -20.29 -12.34
C GLY A 319 -4.83 -19.64 -11.71
N TYR A 320 -4.76 -18.31 -11.66
CA TYR A 320 -3.71 -17.62 -10.91
C TYR A 320 -3.94 -17.76 -9.40
N PHE A 321 -5.17 -17.49 -8.94
CA PHE A 321 -5.54 -17.57 -7.53
C PHE A 321 -5.35 -18.97 -6.95
N ASP A 322 -5.56 -20.02 -7.75
CA ASP A 322 -5.45 -21.43 -7.35
C ASP A 322 -4.05 -21.80 -6.83
N ASN A 323 -3.02 -21.12 -7.32
CA ASN A 323 -1.65 -21.33 -6.87
C ASN A 323 -1.36 -20.73 -5.49
N TYR A 324 -2.21 -19.86 -4.96
CA TYR A 324 -1.93 -19.11 -3.74
C TYR A 324 -2.99 -19.33 -2.67
N GLY A 325 -4.26 -19.23 -3.04
CA GLY A 325 -5.40 -19.25 -2.13
C GLY A 325 -5.50 -17.99 -1.26
N ILE A 326 -6.61 -17.86 -0.54
CA ILE A 326 -6.93 -16.65 0.23
C ILE A 326 -5.91 -16.33 1.34
N ILE A 327 -5.30 -17.37 1.92
CA ILE A 327 -4.33 -17.22 3.01
C ILE A 327 -3.10 -16.47 2.52
N ARG A 328 -2.54 -16.85 1.36
CA ARG A 328 -1.36 -16.18 0.79
C ARG A 328 -1.71 -14.86 0.09
N ASP A 329 -2.91 -14.79 -0.51
CA ASP A 329 -3.33 -13.58 -1.23
C ASP A 329 -3.55 -12.40 -0.28
N ILE A 330 -4.17 -12.64 0.90
CA ILE A 330 -4.66 -11.58 1.79
C ILE A 330 -4.21 -11.74 3.26
N MET A 331 -4.29 -12.93 3.84
CA MET A 331 -4.09 -13.08 5.30
C MET A 331 -2.62 -12.89 5.69
N GLN A 332 -1.72 -13.56 4.98
CA GLN A 332 -0.28 -13.59 5.29
C GLN A 332 0.39 -12.22 5.10
N ASN A 333 -0.15 -11.37 4.25
CA ASN A 333 0.37 -10.04 3.96
C ASN A 333 -0.47 -8.94 4.64
N HIS A 334 -1.55 -8.50 4.01
CA HIS A 334 -2.32 -7.31 4.36
C HIS A 334 -2.83 -7.36 5.79
N LEU A 335 -3.51 -8.46 6.17
CA LEU A 335 -4.10 -8.57 7.49
C LEU A 335 -3.04 -8.77 8.58
N LEU A 336 -1.98 -9.51 8.29
CA LEU A 336 -0.87 -9.69 9.23
C LEU A 336 -0.08 -8.39 9.47
N GLN A 337 0.08 -7.55 8.45
CA GLN A 337 0.70 -6.23 8.56
C GLN A 337 -0.14 -5.29 9.44
N ILE A 338 -1.46 -5.27 9.24
CA ILE A 338 -2.38 -4.48 10.07
C ILE A 338 -2.37 -5.00 11.52
N LEU A 339 -2.35 -6.32 11.71
CA LEU A 339 -2.22 -6.94 13.03
C LEU A 339 -0.95 -6.49 13.74
N ALA A 340 0.20 -6.53 13.06
CA ALA A 340 1.47 -6.09 13.63
C ALA A 340 1.41 -4.61 14.08
N LEU A 341 0.87 -3.72 13.25
CA LEU A 341 0.69 -2.30 13.61
C LEU A 341 -0.29 -2.09 14.77
N PHE A 342 -1.37 -2.88 14.82
CA PHE A 342 -2.36 -2.81 15.89
C PHE A 342 -1.81 -3.30 17.23
N ALA A 343 -0.97 -4.34 17.21
CA ALA A 343 -0.53 -5.05 18.40
C ALA A 343 0.87 -4.63 18.91
N MET A 344 1.67 -3.91 18.13
CA MET A 344 3.03 -3.50 18.52
C MET A 344 3.05 -2.63 19.77
N GLU A 345 4.14 -2.66 20.53
CA GLU A 345 4.32 -1.69 21.62
C GLU A 345 4.58 -0.29 21.05
N THR A 346 4.56 0.71 21.93
CA THR A 346 4.98 2.07 21.57
C THR A 346 6.44 2.04 21.12
N PRO A 347 6.75 2.44 19.87
CA PRO A 347 8.12 2.48 19.41
C PRO A 347 8.90 3.58 20.14
N VAL A 348 10.23 3.42 20.20
CA VAL A 348 11.13 4.39 20.85
C VAL A 348 11.06 5.76 20.16
N SER A 349 10.90 5.76 18.83
CA SER A 349 10.74 6.95 18.01
C SER A 349 9.79 6.65 16.83
N LEU A 350 9.57 7.66 15.98
CA LEU A 350 8.83 7.49 14.72
C LEU A 350 9.75 7.06 13.55
N ASP A 351 11.02 6.75 13.83
CA ASP A 351 11.94 6.26 12.81
C ASP A 351 11.50 4.89 12.29
N ALA A 352 11.72 4.68 10.99
CA ALA A 352 11.22 3.50 10.29
C ALA A 352 11.70 2.18 10.92
N GLU A 353 12.96 2.11 11.37
CA GLU A 353 13.50 0.90 12.00
C GLU A 353 12.92 0.65 13.39
N ASP A 354 12.67 1.68 14.20
CA ASP A 354 12.07 1.51 15.52
C ASP A 354 10.64 0.97 15.42
N ILE A 355 9.87 1.47 14.46
CA ILE A 355 8.53 0.94 14.14
C ILE A 355 8.64 -0.51 13.64
N ARG A 356 9.59 -0.81 12.74
CA ARG A 356 9.80 -2.18 12.24
C ARG A 356 10.18 -3.14 13.35
N ASN A 357 11.03 -2.73 14.29
CA ASN A 357 11.45 -3.54 15.42
C ASN A 357 10.26 -3.97 16.29
N GLU A 358 9.36 -3.04 16.62
CA GLU A 358 8.17 -3.38 17.43
C GLU A 358 7.16 -4.24 16.66
N LYS A 359 7.01 -4.05 15.34
CA LYS A 359 6.23 -4.97 14.50
C LYS A 359 6.81 -6.38 14.50
N VAL A 360 8.12 -6.52 14.31
CA VAL A 360 8.80 -7.83 14.27
C VAL A 360 8.72 -8.52 15.63
N LYS A 361 8.86 -7.79 16.73
CA LYS A 361 8.72 -8.30 18.10
C LYS A 361 7.36 -8.94 18.35
N VAL A 362 6.28 -8.32 17.86
CA VAL A 362 4.93 -8.93 17.90
C VAL A 362 4.89 -10.23 17.11
N LEU A 363 5.33 -10.21 15.85
CA LEU A 363 5.27 -11.38 14.98
C LEU A 363 6.08 -12.56 15.56
N ARG A 364 7.23 -12.28 16.18
CA ARG A 364 8.04 -13.30 16.89
C ARG A 364 7.38 -13.83 18.16
N SER A 365 6.45 -13.08 18.75
CA SER A 365 5.70 -13.50 19.94
C SER A 365 4.42 -14.26 19.57
N MET A 366 4.07 -14.37 18.29
CA MET A 366 2.87 -15.12 17.87
C MET A 366 3.09 -16.63 18.01
N LYS A 367 2.06 -17.32 18.51
CA LYS A 367 2.02 -18.78 18.46
C LYS A 367 1.87 -19.22 16.99
N PRO A 368 2.65 -20.21 16.52
CA PRO A 368 2.38 -20.86 15.24
C PRO A 368 0.94 -21.36 15.18
N LEU A 369 0.34 -21.25 13.99
CA LEU A 369 -1.07 -21.59 13.78
C LEU A 369 -1.22 -23.10 13.62
N GLU A 370 -2.11 -23.69 14.41
CA GLU A 370 -2.48 -25.11 14.31
C GLU A 370 -3.73 -25.29 13.44
N LEU A 371 -3.93 -26.47 12.86
CA LEU A 371 -5.09 -26.72 11.98
C LEU A 371 -6.45 -26.59 12.71
N GLU A 372 -6.48 -26.87 14.01
CA GLU A 372 -7.67 -26.74 14.85
C GLU A 372 -8.12 -25.29 15.04
N ASP A 373 -7.20 -24.34 14.91
CA ASP A 373 -7.46 -22.90 15.02
C ASP A 373 -7.96 -22.28 13.71
N VAL A 374 -8.10 -23.09 12.65
CA VAL A 374 -8.37 -22.63 11.28
C VAL A 374 -9.60 -23.28 10.69
N ILE A 375 -10.46 -22.45 10.11
CA ILE A 375 -11.58 -22.87 9.28
C ILE A 375 -11.33 -22.38 7.86
N ILE A 376 -11.44 -23.27 6.89
CA ILE A 376 -11.37 -22.94 5.47
C ILE A 376 -12.72 -23.18 4.79
N GLY A 377 -12.95 -22.46 3.70
CA GLY A 377 -14.12 -22.63 2.86
C GLY A 377 -13.80 -22.38 1.39
N GLN A 378 -14.64 -22.94 0.52
CA GLN A 378 -14.62 -22.67 -0.91
C GLN A 378 -16.04 -22.33 -1.36
N TYR A 379 -16.24 -21.13 -1.92
CA TYR A 379 -17.56 -20.70 -2.38
C TYR A 379 -18.09 -21.62 -3.50
N LYS A 380 -19.39 -21.92 -3.44
CA LYS A 380 -20.13 -22.72 -4.42
C LYS A 380 -21.09 -21.84 -5.20
N GLY A 381 -21.50 -22.33 -6.37
CA GLY A 381 -22.49 -21.63 -7.18
C GLY A 381 -23.83 -21.54 -6.45
N HIS A 382 -24.54 -20.43 -6.66
CA HIS A 382 -25.88 -20.25 -6.13
C HIS A 382 -26.74 -19.39 -7.07
N ASN A 383 -28.06 -19.57 -6.99
CA ASN A 383 -29.02 -18.79 -7.76
C ASN A 383 -29.73 -17.81 -6.82
N LYS A 384 -29.70 -16.52 -7.15
CA LYS A 384 -30.40 -15.48 -6.37
C LYS A 384 -31.06 -14.47 -7.31
N GLY A 385 -32.39 -14.33 -7.19
CA GLY A 385 -33.16 -13.35 -7.97
C GLY A 385 -33.07 -13.56 -9.49
N GLY A 386 -33.08 -14.81 -9.96
CA GLY A 386 -32.96 -15.13 -11.38
C GLY A 386 -31.55 -15.00 -11.97
N ARG A 387 -30.56 -14.56 -11.18
CA ARG A 387 -29.15 -14.52 -11.57
C ARG A 387 -28.42 -15.74 -11.03
N ALA A 388 -27.73 -16.45 -11.92
CA ALA A 388 -26.84 -17.55 -11.55
C ALA A 388 -25.44 -17.00 -11.24
N TYR A 389 -24.89 -17.39 -10.09
CA TYR A 389 -23.52 -17.10 -9.70
C TYR A 389 -22.72 -18.40 -9.79
N PRO A 390 -21.64 -18.46 -10.61
CA PRO A 390 -20.83 -19.67 -10.73
C PRO A 390 -20.05 -19.95 -9.45
N GLY A 391 -19.81 -21.22 -9.16
CA GLY A 391 -18.89 -21.66 -8.11
C GLY A 391 -17.43 -21.48 -8.51
N TYR A 392 -16.52 -21.69 -7.56
CA TYR A 392 -15.09 -21.52 -7.82
C TYR A 392 -14.57 -22.49 -8.88
N THR A 393 -14.96 -23.77 -8.80
CA THR A 393 -14.60 -24.82 -9.77
C THR A 393 -15.36 -24.75 -11.09
N ASP A 394 -16.31 -23.82 -11.23
CA ASP A 394 -17.00 -23.57 -12.51
C ASP A 394 -16.17 -22.68 -13.44
N ASP A 395 -15.19 -21.94 -12.89
CA ASP A 395 -14.17 -21.23 -13.67
C ASP A 395 -13.35 -22.24 -14.49
N SER A 396 -13.29 -22.05 -15.81
CA SER A 396 -12.58 -22.95 -16.72
C SER A 396 -11.06 -22.96 -16.51
N THR A 397 -10.52 -21.95 -15.83
CA THR A 397 -9.10 -21.85 -15.48
C THR A 397 -8.74 -22.60 -14.20
N VAL A 398 -9.73 -23.13 -13.47
CA VAL A 398 -9.56 -23.83 -12.19
C VAL A 398 -9.72 -25.34 -12.37
N PRO A 399 -8.80 -26.17 -11.84
CA PRO A 399 -8.99 -27.62 -11.82
C PRO A 399 -10.28 -28.04 -11.12
N LYS A 400 -11.04 -28.97 -11.70
CA LYS A 400 -12.35 -29.41 -11.15
C LYS A 400 -12.26 -30.05 -9.76
N ASN A 401 -11.10 -30.56 -9.38
CA ASN A 401 -10.80 -31.14 -8.08
C ASN A 401 -10.02 -30.19 -7.15
N SER A 402 -9.96 -28.89 -7.46
CA SER A 402 -9.24 -27.92 -6.62
C SER A 402 -9.86 -27.83 -5.22
N ILE A 403 -9.00 -27.96 -4.22
CA ILE A 403 -9.33 -27.75 -2.80
C ILE A 403 -8.89 -26.37 -2.31
N THR A 404 -8.54 -25.44 -3.21
CA THR A 404 -8.02 -24.13 -2.84
C THR A 404 -9.05 -23.34 -2.02
N PRO A 405 -8.67 -22.83 -0.83
CA PRO A 405 -9.57 -22.05 -0.01
C PRO A 405 -9.79 -20.66 -0.61
N THR A 406 -11.06 -20.32 -0.85
CA THR A 406 -11.50 -18.96 -1.22
C THR A 406 -12.01 -18.16 -0.02
N PHE A 407 -12.15 -18.84 1.13
CA PHE A 407 -12.44 -18.28 2.44
C PHE A 407 -11.54 -18.94 3.49
N ALA A 408 -11.07 -18.16 4.45
CA ALA A 408 -10.39 -18.67 5.64
C ALA A 408 -10.67 -17.78 6.85
N ALA A 409 -10.79 -18.42 8.01
CA ALA A 409 -10.88 -17.78 9.31
C ALA A 409 -9.88 -18.46 10.27
N ALA A 410 -9.14 -17.68 11.03
CA ALA A 410 -8.14 -18.19 11.97
C ALA A 410 -8.22 -17.45 13.32
N ALA A 411 -8.02 -18.18 14.41
CA ALA A 411 -7.76 -17.62 15.72
C ALA A 411 -6.25 -17.57 15.98
N LEU A 412 -5.71 -16.36 16.17
CA LEU A 412 -4.28 -16.12 16.41
C LEU A 412 -4.07 -15.64 17.85
N PHE A 413 -2.94 -15.99 18.44
CA PHE A 413 -2.57 -15.60 19.81
C PHE A 413 -1.15 -15.02 19.84
N ILE A 414 -0.97 -13.94 20.61
CA ILE A 414 0.31 -13.26 20.81
C ILE A 414 0.75 -13.49 22.26
N ASN A 415 1.83 -14.23 22.45
CA ASN A 415 2.37 -14.61 23.76
C ASN A 415 3.26 -13.49 24.32
N ASN A 416 2.64 -12.40 24.77
CA ASN A 416 3.31 -11.33 25.48
C ASN A 416 2.43 -10.74 26.59
N ALA A 417 3.00 -9.92 27.46
CA ALA A 417 2.28 -9.37 28.61
C ALA A 417 1.01 -8.59 28.24
N ARG A 418 1.01 -7.88 27.11
CA ARG A 418 -0.13 -7.05 26.66
C ARG A 418 -1.30 -7.87 26.14
N TRP A 419 -1.02 -8.97 25.44
CA TRP A 419 -2.00 -9.70 24.62
C TRP A 419 -2.27 -11.14 25.06
N ASP A 420 -1.59 -11.63 26.10
CA ASP A 420 -1.81 -12.95 26.65
C ASP A 420 -3.30 -13.25 26.93
N GLY A 421 -3.78 -14.36 26.39
CA GLY A 421 -5.17 -14.81 26.45
C GLY A 421 -6.16 -14.11 25.48
N VAL A 422 -5.75 -13.07 24.74
CA VAL A 422 -6.64 -12.33 23.83
C VAL A 422 -6.61 -12.97 22.43
N PRO A 423 -7.74 -13.46 21.91
CA PRO A 423 -7.79 -13.99 20.55
C PRO A 423 -7.83 -12.86 19.50
N PHE A 424 -6.96 -12.98 18.51
CA PHE A 424 -6.94 -12.17 17.29
C PHE A 424 -7.58 -12.98 16.15
N LEU A 425 -8.83 -12.65 15.83
CA LEU A 425 -9.61 -13.36 14.83
C LEU A 425 -9.37 -12.73 13.45
N MET A 426 -8.80 -13.50 12.54
CA MET A 426 -8.55 -13.06 11.17
C MET A 426 -9.50 -13.77 10.22
N LYS A 427 -10.23 -13.04 9.38
CA LYS A 427 -11.18 -13.58 8.41
C LYS A 427 -10.95 -12.93 7.06
N ALA A 428 -10.79 -13.74 6.02
CA ALA A 428 -10.65 -13.28 4.65
C ALA A 428 -11.47 -14.15 3.72
N GLY A 429 -12.18 -13.54 2.76
CA GLY A 429 -12.86 -14.32 1.74
C GLY A 429 -13.37 -13.52 0.54
N LYS A 430 -13.55 -14.26 -0.56
CA LYS A 430 -14.17 -13.79 -1.81
C LYS A 430 -15.59 -14.34 -1.93
N ALA A 431 -16.41 -13.71 -2.79
CA ALA A 431 -17.82 -14.05 -3.00
C ALA A 431 -18.65 -14.06 -1.71
N LEU A 432 -18.40 -13.09 -0.83
CA LEU A 432 -19.15 -12.86 0.41
C LEU A 432 -20.30 -11.87 0.20
N HIS A 433 -21.09 -11.63 1.25
CA HIS A 433 -22.31 -10.80 1.16
C HIS A 433 -22.05 -9.32 0.93
N ARG A 434 -20.86 -8.81 1.29
CA ARG A 434 -20.50 -7.39 1.15
C ARG A 434 -18.99 -7.21 1.00
N LYS A 435 -18.60 -6.15 0.31
CA LYS A 435 -17.23 -5.65 0.33
C LYS A 435 -16.94 -4.90 1.64
N ARG A 436 -15.86 -5.27 2.35
CA ARG A 436 -15.42 -4.60 3.59
C ARG A 436 -13.91 -4.66 3.75
#